data_AF-A0A0Q7MK01-F1
#
_entry.id   AF-A0A0Q7MK01-F1
#
_cell.length_a   1.000
_cell.length_b   1.000
_cell.length_c   1.000
_cell.angle_alpha   90.00
_cell.angle_beta   90.00
_cell.angle_gamma   90.00
#
_symmetry.space_group_name_H-M   'P 1'
#
loop_
_entity.id
_entity.type
_entity.pdbx_description
1 polymer ?
#
loop_
_entity_poly.entity_id
_entity_poly.type
_entity_poly.pdbx_seq_one_letter_code
_entity_poly.pdbx_strand_id
1 'polypeptide(L)'
;MTAESYAGPGIWIRIQHRFGPRMMEWFLAGHTAFWGAVLLYSDDLFAQPSWAGFRSIFGDAAFLGWAMVSLGILRVGGLIVNGARKNVTPTIRQVSAGIGFFIWCGITYGYWSSGVISTWLAIYPLFALGELVNINRAAHDQGEARNGKSR
;
A
#
# COMPACT_ATOMS: atom_id res chain seq x y z
N MET A 1 -32.62 14.53 24.65
CA MET A 1 -32.58 14.22 23.20
C MET A 1 -31.16 14.48 22.74
N THR A 2 -30.38 13.42 22.55
CA THR A 2 -28.99 13.49 22.07
C THR A 2 -29.03 14.00 20.64
N ALA A 3 -28.51 15.19 20.40
CA ALA A 3 -28.36 15.72 19.05
C ALA A 3 -27.55 14.69 18.24
N GLU A 4 -28.18 14.06 17.26
CA GLU A 4 -27.48 13.30 16.23
C GLU A 4 -26.45 14.25 15.62
N SER A 5 -25.17 14.02 15.96
CA SER A 5 -24.05 14.73 15.36
C SER A 5 -24.12 14.48 13.86
N TYR A 6 -24.63 15.45 13.11
CA TYR A 6 -24.73 15.43 11.66
C TYR A 6 -23.40 14.97 11.06
N ALA A 7 -23.32 13.69 10.68
CA ALA A 7 -22.10 13.03 10.22
C ALA A 7 -21.81 13.31 8.73
N GLY A 8 -22.40 14.38 8.20
CA GLY A 8 -22.33 14.78 6.80
C GLY A 8 -20.97 15.36 6.39
N PRO A 9 -20.92 16.43 5.54
CA PRO A 9 -19.75 16.93 4.81
C PRO A 9 -18.41 16.95 5.57
N GLY A 10 -18.43 17.11 6.90
CA GLY A 10 -17.25 17.05 7.76
C GLY A 10 -16.42 15.77 7.67
N ILE A 11 -17.00 14.58 7.40
CA ILE A 11 -16.19 13.36 7.16
C ILE A 11 -15.42 13.49 5.84
N TRP A 12 -16.13 13.89 4.78
CA TRP A 12 -15.55 14.06 3.45
C TRP A 12 -14.45 15.13 3.42
N ILE A 13 -14.69 16.27 4.08
CA ILE A 13 -13.71 17.35 4.22
C ILE A 13 -12.43 16.86 4.93
N ARG A 14 -12.55 16.04 5.99
CA ARG A 14 -11.37 15.48 6.68
C ARG A 14 -10.58 14.52 5.79
N ILE A 15 -11.28 13.71 5.00
CA ILE A 15 -10.63 12.80 4.03
C ILE A 15 -9.90 13.63 2.98
N GLN A 16 -10.55 14.64 2.38
CA GLN A 16 -9.93 15.51 1.38
C GLN A 16 -8.70 16.24 1.93
N HIS A 17 -8.78 16.80 3.15
CA HIS A 17 -7.65 17.48 3.79
C HIS A 17 -6.46 16.54 4.05
N ARG A 18 -6.72 15.25 4.30
CA ARG A 18 -5.68 14.24 4.54
C ARG A 18 -5.21 13.54 3.27
N PHE A 19 -5.94 13.69 2.15
CA PHE A 19 -5.62 13.07 0.87
C PHE A 19 -4.29 13.59 0.32
N GLY A 20 -4.15 14.92 0.20
CA GLY A 20 -2.96 15.56 -0.35
C GLY A 20 -1.67 15.15 0.38
N PRO A 21 -1.60 15.29 1.72
CA PRO A 21 -0.46 14.80 2.48
C PRO A 21 -0.22 13.31 2.22
N ARG A 22 -1.24 12.46 2.23
CA ARG A 22 -1.08 10.99 2.15
C ARG A 22 -1.07 10.46 0.71
N MET A 23 -0.83 11.30 -0.30
CA MET A 23 -0.97 10.93 -1.72
C MET A 23 -0.12 9.71 -2.09
N MET A 24 1.11 9.60 -1.56
CA MET A 24 1.97 8.44 -1.80
C MET A 24 1.41 7.14 -1.20
N GLU A 25 0.71 7.19 -0.07
CA GLU A 25 0.07 6.01 0.52
C GLU A 25 -1.12 5.56 -0.33
N TRP A 26 -1.93 6.51 -0.82
CA TRP A 26 -3.04 6.23 -1.75
C TRP A 26 -2.53 5.66 -3.06
N PHE A 27 -1.50 6.27 -3.63
CA PHE A 27 -0.87 5.84 -4.86
C PHE A 27 -0.36 4.40 -4.75
N LEU A 28 0.40 4.09 -3.71
CA LEU A 28 0.95 2.75 -3.52
C LEU A 28 -0.13 1.72 -3.16
N ALA A 29 -1.14 2.08 -2.36
CA ALA A 29 -2.28 1.19 -2.10
C ALA A 29 -3.03 0.82 -3.38
N GLY A 30 -3.28 1.81 -4.25
CA GLY A 30 -3.87 1.59 -5.57
C GLY A 30 -2.98 0.72 -6.46
N HIS A 31 -1.68 1.04 -6.54
CA HIS A 31 -0.72 0.25 -7.32
C HIS A 31 -0.63 -1.20 -6.86
N THR A 32 -0.63 -1.44 -5.55
CA THR A 32 -0.65 -2.81 -5.00
C THR A 32 -1.91 -3.55 -5.46
N ALA A 33 -3.09 -2.93 -5.41
CA ALA A 33 -4.31 -3.56 -5.90
C ALA A 33 -4.28 -3.83 -7.41
N PHE A 34 -3.92 -2.83 -8.22
CA PHE A 34 -3.89 -2.95 -9.68
C PHE A 34 -2.83 -3.93 -10.16
N TRP A 35 -1.64 -3.94 -9.55
CA TRP A 35 -0.59 -4.89 -9.91
C TRP A 35 -1.03 -6.33 -9.62
N GLY A 36 -1.69 -6.58 -8.49
CA GLY A 36 -2.30 -7.87 -8.20
C GLY A 36 -3.39 -8.26 -9.20
N ALA A 37 -4.25 -7.32 -9.61
CA ALA A 37 -5.28 -7.56 -10.62
C ALA A 37 -4.68 -7.92 -11.99
N VAL A 38 -3.56 -7.29 -12.37
CA VAL A 38 -2.83 -7.63 -13.61
C VAL A 38 -2.28 -9.06 -13.56
N LEU A 39 -1.78 -9.51 -12.40
CA LEU A 39 -1.38 -10.91 -12.23
C LEU A 39 -2.57 -11.86 -12.39
N LEU A 40 -3.71 -11.54 -11.78
CA LEU A 40 -4.91 -12.37 -11.87
C LEU A 40 -5.52 -12.42 -13.27
N TYR A 41 -5.21 -11.44 -14.13
CA TYR A 41 -5.63 -11.44 -15.53
C TYR A 41 -4.78 -12.37 -16.41
N SER A 42 -3.58 -12.73 -15.97
CA SER A 42 -2.66 -13.57 -16.75
C SER A 42 -2.73 -15.01 -16.28
N ASP A 43 -3.21 -15.90 -17.14
CA ASP A 43 -3.20 -17.34 -16.85
C ASP A 43 -1.75 -17.88 -16.85
N ASP A 44 -1.38 -18.59 -15.78
CA ASP A 44 -0.12 -19.34 -15.65
C ASP A 44 1.18 -18.54 -15.89
N LEU A 45 1.19 -17.23 -15.56
CA LEU A 45 2.36 -16.38 -15.81
C LEU A 45 3.65 -16.94 -15.18
N PHE A 46 3.61 -17.36 -13.92
CA PHE A 46 4.79 -17.90 -13.22
C PHE A 46 5.15 -19.34 -13.64
N ALA A 47 4.33 -20.01 -14.44
CA ALA A 47 4.69 -21.31 -14.99
C ALA A 47 5.74 -21.18 -16.11
N GLN A 48 5.86 -20.01 -16.73
CA GLN A 48 6.80 -19.79 -17.82
C GLN A 48 8.24 -19.66 -17.28
N PRO A 49 9.25 -20.20 -17.97
CA PRO A 49 10.64 -20.16 -17.52
C PRO A 49 11.19 -18.75 -17.27
N SER A 50 10.69 -17.75 -18.01
CA SER A 50 11.08 -16.34 -17.87
C SER A 50 10.66 -15.71 -16.54
N TRP A 51 9.84 -16.38 -15.73
CA TRP A 51 9.36 -15.90 -14.44
C TRP A 51 9.78 -16.83 -13.29
N ALA A 52 10.81 -17.66 -13.50
CA ALA A 52 11.28 -18.63 -12.51
C ALA A 52 11.72 -18.00 -11.18
N GLY A 53 12.29 -16.79 -11.20
CA GLY A 53 12.63 -16.03 -10.00
C GLY A 53 11.39 -15.71 -9.18
N PHE A 54 10.33 -15.22 -9.82
CA PHE A 54 9.04 -14.99 -9.17
C PHE A 54 8.45 -16.27 -8.58
N ARG A 55 8.46 -17.37 -9.35
CA ARG A 55 7.99 -18.68 -8.87
C ARG A 55 8.74 -19.15 -7.63
N SER A 56 10.05 -18.96 -7.56
CA SER A 56 10.85 -19.39 -6.40
C SER A 56 10.55 -18.60 -5.11
N ILE A 57 10.13 -17.34 -5.24
CA ILE A 57 9.84 -16.47 -4.09
C ILE A 57 8.37 -16.59 -3.67
N PHE A 58 7.47 -16.54 -4.64
CA PHE A 58 6.03 -16.37 -4.41
C PHE A 58 5.22 -17.65 -4.68
N GLY A 59 5.83 -18.66 -5.29
CA GLY A 59 5.18 -19.92 -5.66
C GLY A 59 4.27 -19.78 -6.87
N ASP A 60 3.16 -19.08 -6.70
CA ASP A 60 2.07 -19.01 -7.66
C ASP A 60 1.62 -17.57 -7.96
N ALA A 61 1.29 -17.31 -9.23
CA ALA A 61 0.89 -15.98 -9.69
C ALA A 61 -0.49 -15.59 -9.15
N ALA A 62 -1.44 -16.53 -9.09
CA ALA A 62 -2.78 -16.26 -8.58
C ALA A 62 -2.75 -16.01 -7.06
N PHE A 63 -1.95 -16.77 -6.32
CA PHE A 63 -1.73 -16.52 -4.90
C PHE A 63 -1.21 -15.11 -4.63
N LEU A 64 -0.13 -14.70 -5.31
CA LEU A 64 0.42 -13.35 -5.17
C LEU A 64 -0.59 -12.28 -5.63
N GLY A 65 -1.29 -12.52 -6.74
CA GLY A 65 -2.31 -11.64 -7.28
C GLY A 65 -3.42 -11.34 -6.27
N TRP A 66 -4.02 -12.39 -5.69
CA TRP A 66 -5.05 -12.24 -4.66
C TRP A 66 -4.53 -11.60 -3.37
N ALA A 67 -3.31 -11.94 -2.94
CA ALA A 67 -2.68 -11.32 -1.79
C ALA A 67 -2.52 -9.80 -2.00
N MET A 68 -2.08 -9.37 -3.18
CA MET A 68 -1.88 -7.96 -3.51
C MET A 68 -3.20 -7.20 -3.71
N VAL A 69 -4.19 -7.77 -4.38
CA VAL A 69 -5.54 -7.17 -4.47
C VAL A 69 -6.12 -6.96 -3.08
N SER A 70 -6.09 -8.00 -2.25
CA SER A 70 -6.63 -7.94 -0.89
C SER A 70 -5.90 -6.90 -0.05
N LEU A 71 -4.56 -6.89 -0.08
CA LEU A 71 -3.76 -5.91 0.65
C LEU A 71 -4.03 -4.49 0.17
N GLY A 72 -4.09 -4.26 -1.15
CA GLY A 72 -4.37 -2.94 -1.72
C GLY A 72 -5.75 -2.41 -1.30
N ILE A 73 -6.79 -3.25 -1.37
CA ILE A 73 -8.15 -2.91 -0.90
C ILE A 73 -8.16 -2.61 0.60
N LEU A 74 -7.50 -3.44 1.42
CA LEU A 74 -7.39 -3.21 2.86
C LEU A 74 -6.67 -1.90 3.17
N ARG A 75 -5.64 -1.54 2.40
CA ARG A 75 -4.92 -0.28 2.55
C ARG A 75 -5.79 0.92 2.18
N VAL A 76 -6.52 0.85 1.08
CA VAL A 76 -7.50 1.87 0.68
C VAL A 76 -8.57 2.05 1.77
N GLY A 77 -9.18 0.95 2.23
CA GLY A 77 -10.14 0.99 3.33
C GLY A 77 -9.55 1.56 4.62
N GLY A 78 -8.32 1.17 4.94
CA GLY A 78 -7.54 1.71 6.05
C GLY A 78 -7.38 3.23 5.94
N LEU A 79 -7.00 3.75 4.77
CA LEU A 79 -6.85 5.20 4.54
C LEU A 79 -8.17 5.96 4.65
N ILE A 80 -9.28 5.39 4.17
CA ILE A 80 -10.62 5.97 4.32
C ILE A 80 -11.00 6.06 5.80
N VAL A 81 -10.92 4.94 6.52
CA VAL A 81 -11.29 4.87 7.95
C VAL A 81 -10.41 5.79 8.79
N ASN A 82 -9.10 5.79 8.53
CA ASN A 82 -8.12 6.61 9.24
C ASN A 82 -8.24 8.10 8.85
N GLY A 83 -8.69 8.40 7.64
CA GLY A 83 -9.03 9.74 7.16
C GLY A 83 -10.30 10.28 7.82
N ALA A 84 -11.31 9.44 8.04
CA ALA A 84 -12.60 9.82 8.61
C ALA A 84 -12.57 10.12 10.12
N ARG A 85 -11.70 9.42 10.88
CA ARG A 85 -11.61 9.52 12.35
C ARG A 85 -11.04 10.85 12.83
N LYS A 86 -11.56 11.40 13.94
CA LYS A 86 -10.97 12.56 14.64
C LYS A 86 -9.57 12.21 15.17
N ASN A 87 -9.48 11.12 15.95
CA ASN A 87 -8.21 10.62 16.48
C ASN A 87 -7.62 9.57 15.53
N VAL A 88 -6.46 9.89 14.97
CA VAL A 88 -5.77 9.10 13.95
C VAL A 88 -4.89 8.06 14.64
N THR A 89 -5.00 6.79 14.26
CA THR A 89 -4.11 5.73 14.75
C THR A 89 -3.15 5.34 13.62
N PRO A 90 -1.89 5.80 13.63
CA PRO A 90 -0.96 5.62 12.52
C PRO A 90 -0.30 4.23 12.48
N THR A 91 -0.42 3.40 13.51
CA THR A 91 0.20 2.07 13.57
C THR A 91 -0.19 1.16 12.41
N ILE A 92 -1.48 1.16 12.03
CA ILE A 92 -1.97 0.37 10.90
C ILE A 92 -1.32 0.82 9.58
N ARG A 93 -1.07 2.13 9.43
CA ARG A 93 -0.39 2.70 8.25
C ARG A 93 1.09 2.33 8.20
N GLN A 94 1.77 2.33 9.35
CA GLN A 94 3.17 1.90 9.43
C GLN A 94 3.33 0.42 9.10
N VAL A 95 2.52 -0.44 9.72
CA VAL A 95 2.58 -1.89 9.48
C VAL A 95 2.24 -2.21 8.04
N SER A 96 1.20 -1.57 7.47
CA SER A 96 0.83 -1.82 6.07
C SER A 96 1.93 -1.39 5.11
N ALA A 97 2.55 -0.21 5.32
CA ALA A 97 3.68 0.25 4.54
C ALA A 97 4.91 -0.66 4.70
N GLY A 98 5.17 -1.18 5.90
CA GLY A 98 6.20 -2.20 6.15
C GLY A 98 6.00 -3.47 5.33
N ILE A 99 4.78 -4.01 5.30
CA ILE A 99 4.45 -5.16 4.46
C ILE A 99 4.65 -4.81 2.97
N GLY A 100 4.19 -3.64 2.55
CA GLY A 100 4.38 -3.15 1.18
C GLY A 100 5.85 -3.06 0.78
N PHE A 101 6.71 -2.57 1.67
CA PHE A 101 8.16 -2.48 1.44
C PHE A 101 8.76 -3.85 1.09
N PHE A 102 8.47 -4.88 1.90
CA PHE A 102 8.99 -6.22 1.63
C PHE A 102 8.44 -6.82 0.34
N ILE A 103 7.17 -6.57 0.02
CA ILE A 103 6.57 -7.03 -1.24
C ILE A 103 7.27 -6.39 -2.44
N TRP A 104 7.46 -5.07 -2.44
CA TRP A 104 8.12 -4.39 -3.57
C TRP A 104 9.60 -4.76 -3.71
N CYS A 105 10.29 -5.02 -2.60
CA CYS A 105 11.63 -5.62 -2.63
C CYS A 105 11.60 -7.03 -3.24
N GLY A 106 10.63 -7.88 -2.85
CA GLY A 106 10.45 -9.21 -3.41
C GLY A 106 10.13 -9.19 -4.90
N ILE A 107 9.28 -8.28 -5.36
CA ILE A 107 8.97 -8.08 -6.79
C ILE A 107 10.22 -7.65 -7.56
N THR A 108 10.96 -6.68 -7.03
CA THR A 108 12.22 -6.20 -7.60
C THR A 108 13.22 -7.35 -7.75
N TYR A 109 13.40 -8.14 -6.69
CA TYR A 109 14.27 -9.29 -6.70
C TYR A 109 13.76 -10.40 -7.64
N GLY A 110 12.44 -10.60 -7.75
CA GLY A 110 11.83 -11.54 -8.69
C GLY A 110 12.16 -11.21 -10.14
N TYR A 111 12.10 -9.93 -10.54
CA TYR A 111 12.51 -9.51 -11.87
C TYR A 111 14.01 -9.71 -12.11
N TRP A 112 14.84 -9.26 -11.16
CA TRP A 112 16.28 -9.37 -11.26
C TRP A 112 16.75 -10.83 -11.38
N SER A 113 16.27 -11.70 -10.50
CA SER A 113 16.63 -13.12 -10.47
C SER A 113 16.07 -13.91 -11.66
N SER A 114 14.99 -13.43 -12.29
CA SER A 114 14.46 -14.02 -13.53
C SER A 114 15.23 -13.56 -14.78
N GLY A 115 16.19 -12.64 -14.66
CA GLY A 115 16.95 -12.10 -15.79
C GLY A 115 16.11 -11.26 -16.76
N VAL A 116 14.89 -10.86 -16.37
CA VAL A 116 14.00 -10.03 -17.19
C VAL A 116 14.51 -8.60 -17.12
N ILE A 117 14.82 -7.96 -18.25
CA ILE A 117 15.18 -6.54 -18.31
C ILE A 117 13.99 -5.78 -18.90
N SER A 118 13.39 -4.88 -18.11
CA SER A 118 12.32 -3.99 -18.55
C SER A 118 12.31 -2.71 -17.70
N THR A 119 11.22 -1.94 -17.76
CA THR A 119 11.05 -0.71 -16.97
C THR A 119 11.00 -0.94 -15.45
N TRP A 120 10.91 -2.20 -14.99
CA TRP A 120 10.79 -2.53 -13.56
C TRP A 120 11.88 -1.90 -12.70
N LEU A 121 13.11 -1.79 -13.21
CA LEU A 121 14.27 -1.25 -12.49
C LEU A 121 14.09 0.23 -12.12
N ALA A 122 13.35 0.97 -12.94
CA ALA A 122 13.04 2.37 -12.69
C ALA A 122 11.79 2.57 -11.81
N ILE A 123 11.03 1.51 -11.54
CA ILE A 123 9.70 1.61 -10.93
C ILE A 123 9.67 0.95 -9.54
N TYR A 124 9.84 -0.37 -9.46
CA TYR A 124 9.57 -1.12 -8.24
C TYR A 124 10.57 -0.88 -7.10
N PRO A 125 11.88 -0.65 -7.35
CA PRO A 125 12.78 -0.18 -6.30
C PRO A 125 12.32 1.14 -5.68
N LEU A 126 11.83 2.07 -6.50
CA LEU A 126 11.33 3.36 -6.02
C LEU A 126 10.04 3.21 -5.22
N PHE A 127 9.20 2.20 -5.53
CA PHE A 127 8.02 1.90 -4.72
C PHE A 127 8.41 1.38 -3.33
N ALA A 128 9.43 0.53 -3.23
CA ALA A 128 9.97 0.12 -1.93
C ALA A 128 10.48 1.34 -1.13
N LEU A 129 11.25 2.24 -1.76
CA LEU A 129 11.67 3.48 -1.12
C LEU A 129 10.48 4.38 -0.70
N GLY A 130 9.44 4.45 -1.54
CA GLY A 130 8.20 5.14 -1.23
C GLY A 130 7.50 4.60 0.02
N GLU A 131 7.54 3.27 0.23
CA GLU A 131 7.02 2.67 1.46
C GLU A 131 7.87 3.03 2.69
N LEU A 132 9.20 3.11 2.57
CA LEU A 132 10.05 3.61 3.67
C LEU A 132 9.70 5.06 4.05
N VAL A 133 9.44 5.91 3.06
CA VAL A 133 8.97 7.27 3.30
C VAL A 133 7.62 7.25 4.02
N ASN A 134 6.67 6.39 3.61
CA ASN A 134 5.38 6.25 4.27
C ASN A 134 5.51 5.76 5.72
N ILE A 135 6.41 4.81 6.00
CA ILE A 135 6.72 4.34 7.36
C ILE A 135 7.22 5.50 8.22
N ASN A 136 8.23 6.24 7.72
CA ASN A 136 8.80 7.38 8.45
C ASN A 136 7.73 8.44 8.75
N ARG A 137 6.90 8.78 7.76
CA ARG A 137 5.83 9.76 7.92
C ARG A 137 4.77 9.31 8.91
N ALA A 138 4.34 8.05 8.83
CA ALA A 138 3.38 7.51 9.78
C ALA A 138 3.97 7.37 11.20
N ALA A 139 5.28 7.14 11.34
CA ALA A 139 5.98 7.18 12.63
C ALA A 139 6.01 8.60 13.22
N HIS A 140 6.28 9.60 12.38
CA HIS A 140 6.21 11.00 12.79
C HIS A 140 4.81 11.40 13.25
N ASP A 141 3.77 11.05 12.47
CA ASP A 141 2.36 11.28 12.85
C ASP A 141 2.02 10.65 14.22
N GLN A 142 2.62 9.49 14.54
CA GLN A 142 2.43 8.84 15.84
C GLN A 142 3.07 9.62 16.98
N GLY A 143 4.28 10.13 16.76
CA GLY A 143 4.98 10.98 17.72
C GLY A 143 4.20 12.26 18.03
N GLU A 144 3.64 12.91 17.01
CA GLU A 144 2.83 14.12 17.17
C GLU A 144 1.52 13.86 17.92
N ALA A 145 0.84 12.75 17.61
CA ALA A 145 -0.37 12.33 18.32
C ALA A 145 -0.09 12.01 19.80
N ARG A 146 1.04 11.36 20.11
CA ARG A 146 1.44 11.05 21.49
C ARG A 146 1.80 12.30 22.30
N ASN A 147 2.37 13.31 21.64
CA ASN A 147 2.82 14.54 22.27
C ASN A 147 1.73 15.64 22.32
N GLY A 148 0.48 15.33 21.94
CA GLY A 148 -0.65 16.27 21.99
C GLY A 148 -0.55 17.44 21.01
N LYS A 149 0.32 17.34 19.98
CA LYS A 149 0.54 18.39 18.99
C LYS A 149 -0.33 18.27 17.74
N SER A 150 -1.16 17.23 17.62
CA SER A 150 -2.09 17.09 16.50
C SER A 150 -3.19 18.14 16.59
N ARG A 151 -3.00 19.28 15.92
CA ARG A 151 -4.07 20.25 15.63
C ARG A 151 -4.87 19.80 14.41
#